data_AF-A0A9P6XPS0-F1
#
_entry.id   AF-A0A9P6XPS0-F1
#
_cell.length_a   1.000
_cell.length_b   1.000
_cell.length_c   1.000
_cell.angle_alpha   90.00
_cell.angle_beta   90.00
_cell.angle_gamma   90.00
#
_symmetry.space_group_name_H-M   'P 1'
#
loop_
_entity.id
_entity.type
_entity.pdbx_description
1 polymer ?
#
loop_
_entity_poly.entity_id
_entity_poly.type
_entity_poly.pdbx_seq_one_letter_code
_entity_poly.pdbx_strand_id
1 'polypeptide(L)'
;MGWLPGDPRPCACLFGHTTRAHLMVCPQVPSALWCCVPFPPAGSTELHIDYLLSLLPVSSSARCPPFWVSLCTILWHFDRLCNPDGDYTNDPPPGLLWHERSLSSSR
;
A
#
# COMPACT_ATOMS: atom_id res chain seq x y z
N MET A 1 -16.29 1.42 -8.05
CA MET A 1 -15.14 2.30 -8.35
C MET A 1 -13.92 1.72 -7.64
N GLY A 2 -13.06 0.98 -8.35
CA GLY A 2 -11.77 0.54 -7.81
C GLY A 2 -10.77 1.68 -7.95
N TRP A 3 -9.96 1.96 -6.91
CA TRP A 3 -8.86 2.93 -6.99
C TRP A 3 -7.65 2.37 -7.74
N LEU A 4 -7.64 1.07 -8.04
CA LEU A 4 -6.63 0.47 -8.89
C LEU A 4 -6.81 0.97 -10.33
N PRO A 5 -5.78 1.53 -10.97
CA PRO A 5 -5.89 2.07 -12.31
C PRO A 5 -6.05 0.97 -13.36
N GLY A 6 -6.96 1.18 -14.31
CA GLY A 6 -7.09 0.39 -15.54
C GLY A 6 -7.63 -1.04 -15.38
N ASP A 7 -7.61 -1.77 -16.49
CA ASP A 7 -7.98 -3.19 -16.51
C ASP A 7 -6.84 -4.06 -15.97
N PRO A 8 -7.13 -5.10 -15.17
CA PRO A 8 -6.12 -6.01 -14.65
C PRO A 8 -5.28 -6.64 -15.77
N ARG A 9 -3.96 -6.48 -15.69
CA ARG A 9 -2.99 -7.06 -16.63
C ARG A 9 -2.44 -8.37 -16.09
N PRO A 10 -1.89 -9.26 -16.93
CA PRO A 10 -1.15 -10.42 -16.45
C PRO A 10 -0.07 -10.00 -15.44
N CYS A 11 -0.06 -10.62 -14.27
CA CYS A 11 0.90 -10.30 -13.23
C CYS A 11 2.25 -10.94 -13.52
N ALA A 12 3.34 -10.23 -13.22
CA ALA A 12 4.71 -10.74 -13.37
C ALA A 12 5.00 -11.99 -12.52
N CYS A 13 4.17 -12.28 -11.51
CA CYS A 13 4.27 -13.52 -10.73
C CYS A 13 3.84 -14.78 -11.53
N LEU A 14 3.22 -14.62 -12.71
CA LEU A 14 2.71 -15.68 -13.59
C LEU A 14 1.48 -16.44 -13.05
N PHE A 15 0.92 -16.07 -11.89
CA PHE A 15 -0.20 -16.76 -11.23
C PHE A 15 -1.50 -15.95 -11.18
N GLY A 16 -1.75 -15.10 -12.17
CA GLY A 16 -3.02 -14.37 -12.26
C GLY A 16 -2.89 -13.02 -12.95
N HIS A 17 -3.87 -12.17 -12.70
CA HIS A 17 -3.90 -10.78 -13.16
C HIS A 17 -3.76 -9.83 -11.97
N THR A 18 -3.35 -8.59 -12.21
CA THR A 18 -3.19 -7.51 -11.23
C THR A 18 -4.53 -7.00 -10.68
N THR A 19 -5.44 -7.91 -10.38
CA THR A 19 -6.68 -7.62 -9.68
C THR A 19 -6.36 -7.25 -8.24
N ARG A 20 -7.25 -6.47 -7.64
CA ARG A 20 -7.11 -6.04 -6.26
C ARG A 20 -6.97 -7.20 -5.27
N ALA A 21 -7.74 -8.28 -5.47
CA ALA A 21 -7.67 -9.48 -4.63
C ALA A 21 -6.33 -10.20 -4.80
N HIS A 22 -5.85 -10.34 -6.05
CA HIS A 22 -4.55 -10.97 -6.32
C HIS A 22 -3.39 -10.22 -5.66
N LEU A 23 -3.40 -8.89 -5.71
CA LEU A 23 -2.34 -8.07 -5.13
C LEU A 23 -2.17 -8.27 -3.61
N MET A 24 -3.22 -8.68 -2.89
CA MET A 24 -3.13 -8.96 -1.45
C MET A 24 -2.28 -10.20 -1.15
N VAL A 25 -2.26 -11.15 -2.07
CA VAL A 25 -1.62 -12.46 -1.92
C VAL A 25 -0.46 -12.66 -2.90
N CYS A 26 -0.12 -11.62 -3.67
CA CYS A 26 0.89 -11.71 -4.70
C CYS A 26 2.28 -11.88 -4.06
N PRO A 27 3.06 -12.92 -4.41
CA PRO A 27 4.37 -13.15 -3.83
C PRO A 27 5.42 -12.09 -4.20
N GLN A 28 5.12 -11.24 -5.20
CA GLN A 28 5.95 -10.10 -5.58
C GLN A 28 5.82 -8.91 -4.60
N VAL A 29 4.84 -8.96 -3.70
CA VAL A 29 4.65 -8.00 -2.61
C VAL A 29 5.26 -8.63 -1.36
N PRO A 30 6.32 -8.05 -0.76
CA PRO A 30 6.99 -8.64 0.40
C PRO A 30 6.03 -8.89 1.56
N SER A 31 5.89 -10.15 1.98
CA SER A 31 4.90 -10.54 2.99
C SER A 31 5.13 -9.87 4.35
N ALA A 32 6.38 -9.57 4.69
CA ALA A 32 6.75 -8.87 5.92
C ALA A 32 6.09 -7.48 6.05
N LEU A 33 5.78 -6.80 4.94
CA LEU A 33 5.10 -5.50 4.98
C LEU A 33 3.69 -5.63 5.57
N TRP A 34 3.01 -6.74 5.32
CA TRP A 34 1.67 -7.00 5.86
C TRP A 34 1.68 -7.22 7.38
N CYS A 35 2.82 -7.61 7.96
CA CYS A 35 2.98 -7.69 9.41
C CYS A 35 3.16 -6.31 10.07
N CYS A 36 3.50 -5.29 9.29
CA CYS A 36 3.74 -3.92 9.77
C CYS A 36 2.52 -3.00 9.60
N VAL A 37 1.34 -3.55 9.32
CA VAL A 37 0.09 -2.81 9.12
C VAL A 37 -1.06 -3.45 9.92
N PRO A 38 -2.07 -2.68 10.34
CA PRO A 38 -3.25 -3.22 11.03
C PRO A 38 -4.00 -4.28 10.22
N PHE A 39 -4.51 -5.32 10.87
CA PHE A 39 -5.33 -6.35 10.21
C PHE A 39 -6.83 -6.02 10.31
N PRO A 40 -7.63 -6.35 9.27
CA PRO A 40 -9.07 -6.24 9.35
C PRO A 40 -9.63 -7.08 10.52
N PRO A 41 -10.77 -6.69 11.11
CA PRO A 41 -11.44 -7.49 12.14
C PRO A 41 -11.75 -8.90 11.64
N ALA A 42 -11.69 -9.88 12.55
CA ALA A 42 -12.02 -11.26 12.24
C ALA A 42 -13.45 -11.38 11.68
N GLY A 43 -13.61 -12.09 10.57
CA GLY A 43 -14.89 -12.23 9.87
C GLY A 43 -15.23 -11.10 8.90
N SER A 44 -14.36 -10.09 8.75
CA SER A 44 -14.50 -9.10 7.68
C SER A 44 -14.30 -9.73 6.31
N THR A 45 -15.15 -9.34 5.35
CA THR A 45 -14.99 -9.65 3.91
C THR A 45 -14.24 -8.55 3.15
N GLU A 46 -13.86 -7.48 3.84
CA GLU A 46 -13.10 -6.36 3.29
C GLU A 46 -11.67 -6.80 2.95
N LEU A 47 -11.15 -6.34 1.81
CA LEU A 47 -9.75 -6.60 1.46
C LEU A 47 -8.83 -5.84 2.41
N HIS A 48 -7.69 -6.43 2.77
CA HIS A 48 -6.76 -5.81 3.72
C HIS A 48 -6.41 -4.36 3.34
N ILE A 49 -6.18 -4.10 2.05
CA ILE A 49 -5.90 -2.73 1.58
C ILE A 49 -7.09 -1.77 1.68
N ASP A 50 -8.33 -2.22 1.48
CA ASP A 50 -9.53 -1.38 1.73
C ASP A 50 -9.55 -0.90 3.18
N TYR A 51 -9.36 -1.84 4.10
CA TYR A 51 -9.34 -1.57 5.53
C TYR A 51 -8.23 -0.58 5.91
N LEU A 52 -7.01 -0.75 5.39
CA LEU A 52 -5.92 0.18 5.67
C LEU A 52 -6.19 1.59 5.16
N LEU A 53 -6.82 1.71 3.99
CA LEU A 53 -7.20 3.00 3.43
C LEU A 53 -8.32 3.67 4.24
N SER A 54 -9.24 2.90 4.82
CA SER A 54 -10.31 3.43 5.68
C SER A 54 -9.80 3.92 7.04
N LEU A 55 -8.62 3.47 7.49
CA LEU A 55 -7.93 3.96 8.67
C LEU A 55 -7.12 5.25 8.45
N LEU A 56 -6.97 5.71 7.20
CA LEU A 56 -6.19 6.91 6.92
C LEU A 56 -6.89 8.16 7.45
N PRO A 57 -6.13 9.10 8.04
CA PRO A 57 -6.71 10.35 8.50
C PRO A 57 -7.21 11.17 7.30
N VAL A 58 -8.33 11.86 7.49
CA VAL A 58 -8.94 12.71 6.46
C VAL A 58 -8.11 13.98 6.20
N SER A 59 -7.31 14.42 7.18
CA SER A 59 -6.49 15.63 7.09
C SER A 59 -5.00 15.32 6.98
N SER A 60 -4.31 16.05 6.11
CA SER A 60 -2.85 16.04 5.99
C SER A 60 -2.15 16.68 7.20
N SER A 61 -2.87 17.43 8.04
CA SER A 61 -2.36 17.96 9.32
C SER A 61 -2.41 16.95 10.46
N ALA A 62 -3.06 15.81 10.27
CA ALA A 62 -3.08 14.75 11.26
C ALA A 62 -1.70 14.11 11.41
N ARG A 63 -1.45 13.52 12.60
CA ARG A 63 -0.23 12.76 12.84
C ARG A 63 -0.15 11.60 11.84
N CYS A 64 1.03 11.41 11.24
CA CYS A 64 1.30 10.29 10.36
C CYS A 64 1.02 8.95 11.09
N PRO A 65 0.18 8.07 10.52
CA PRO A 65 -0.07 6.76 11.11
C PRO A 65 1.22 5.93 11.22
N PRO A 66 1.39 5.11 12.28
CA PRO A 66 2.62 4.34 12.49
C PRO A 66 2.88 3.33 11.37
N PHE A 67 1.85 2.91 10.64
CA PHE A 67 1.93 1.97 9.52
C PHE A 67 2.10 2.63 8.15
N TRP A 68 2.19 3.98 8.10
CA TRP A 68 2.16 4.75 6.86
C TRP A 68 3.26 4.36 5.87
N VAL A 69 4.51 4.25 6.34
CA VAL A 69 5.65 3.87 5.47
C VAL A 69 5.44 2.48 4.86
N SER A 70 4.97 1.52 5.66
CA SER A 70 4.65 0.17 5.18
C SER A 70 3.52 0.18 4.15
N LEU A 71 2.45 0.93 4.42
CA LEU A 71 1.34 1.09 3.47
C LEU A 71 1.79 1.74 2.16
N CYS A 72 2.56 2.82 2.21
CA CYS A 72 3.12 3.44 1.01
C CYS A 72 4.01 2.48 0.22
N THR A 73 4.81 1.66 0.90
CA THR A 73 5.66 0.66 0.25
C THR A 73 4.82 -0.43 -0.42
N ILE A 74 3.75 -0.90 0.22
CA ILE A 74 2.79 -1.85 -0.38
C ILE A 74 2.13 -1.23 -1.63
N LEU A 75 1.63 0.00 -1.54
CA LEU A 75 1.00 0.70 -2.65
C LEU A 75 1.97 0.92 -3.82
N TRP A 76 3.24 1.22 -3.52
CA TRP A 76 4.29 1.31 -4.52
C TRP A 76 4.52 -0.04 -5.23
N HIS A 77 4.55 -1.16 -4.49
CA HIS A 77 4.63 -2.48 -5.12
C HIS A 77 3.42 -2.77 -6.01
N PHE A 78 2.23 -2.37 -5.61
CA PHE A 78 1.03 -2.57 -6.44
C PHE A 78 1.09 -1.77 -7.72
N ASP A 79 1.48 -0.49 -7.63
CA ASP A 79 1.60 0.35 -8.80
C ASP A 79 2.64 -0.23 -9.77
N ARG A 80 3.81 -0.66 -9.27
CA ARG A 80 4.82 -1.37 -10.06
C ARG A 80 4.29 -2.61 -10.78
N LEU A 81 3.44 -3.39 -10.12
CA LEU A 81 2.85 -4.58 -10.73
C LEU A 81 1.82 -4.22 -11.78
N CYS A 82 1.02 -3.16 -11.57
CA CYS A 82 0.00 -2.71 -12.50
C CYS A 82 0.60 -1.98 -13.72
N ASN A 83 1.70 -1.26 -13.51
CA ASN A 83 2.34 -0.36 -14.46
C ASN A 83 3.85 -0.65 -14.53
N PRO A 84 4.28 -1.80 -15.07
CA PRO A 84 5.69 -2.22 -15.04
C PRO A 84 6.66 -1.27 -15.75
N ASP A 85 6.15 -0.45 -16.69
CA ASP A 85 6.92 0.53 -17.45
C ASP A 85 7.07 1.89 -16.74
N GLY A 86 6.49 2.04 -15.55
CA GLY A 86 6.58 3.29 -14.77
C GLY A 86 8.00 3.54 -14.24
N ASP A 87 8.29 4.81 -13.94
CA ASP A 87 9.51 5.18 -13.22
C ASP A 87 9.31 5.01 -11.71
N TYR A 88 10.12 4.14 -11.11
CA TYR A 88 9.98 3.70 -9.72
C TYR A 88 11.23 3.95 -8.90
N THR A 89 11.76 5.17 -8.96
CA THR A 89 12.76 5.64 -7.99
C THR A 89 12.20 5.54 -6.56
N ASN A 90 12.97 4.92 -5.66
CA ASN A 90 12.60 4.69 -4.26
C ASN A 90 13.54 5.48 -3.31
N ASP A 91 14.03 6.64 -3.76
CA ASP A 91 14.87 7.50 -2.95
C ASP A 91 14.29 8.93 -2.90
N PRO A 92 13.75 9.39 -1.75
CA PRO A 92 13.64 8.67 -0.48
C PRO A 92 12.56 7.56 -0.49
N PRO A 93 12.59 6.62 0.49
CA PRO A 93 11.59 5.56 0.61
C PRO A 93 10.13 6.06 0.64
N PRO A 94 9.18 5.31 0.06
CA PRO A 94 7.77 5.65 0.05
C PRO A 94 7.23 6.01 1.43
N GLY A 95 6.58 7.18 1.52
CA GLY A 95 5.95 7.66 2.75
C GLY A 95 6.90 8.26 3.80
N LEU A 96 8.22 8.21 3.62
CA LEU A 96 9.18 8.70 4.60
C LEU A 96 9.01 10.19 4.93
N LEU A 97 8.73 11.02 3.92
CA LEU A 97 8.63 12.47 4.09
C LEU A 97 7.54 12.90 5.09
N TRP A 98 6.38 12.24 5.11
CA TRP A 98 5.33 12.57 6.08
C TRP A 98 5.66 12.04 7.48
N HIS A 99 6.30 10.86 7.54
CA HIS A 99 6.77 10.30 8.80
C HIS A 99 7.78 11.24 9.48
N GLU A 100 8.79 11.73 8.74
CA GLU A 100 9.79 12.68 9.25
C GLU A 100 9.20 14.03 9.67
N ARG A 101 8.28 14.58 8.88
CA ARG A 101 7.56 15.82 9.23
C ARG A 101 6.78 15.67 10.53
N SER A 102 6.13 14.52 10.73
CA SER A 102 5.34 14.25 11.94
C SER A 102 6.19 14.13 13.19
N LEU A 103 7.40 13.56 13.07
CA LEU A 103 8.39 13.53 14.15
C LEU A 103 8.93 14.92 14.47
N SER A 104 9.17 15.74 13.44
CA SER A 104 9.72 17.09 13.59
C SER A 104 8.73 18.05 14.25
N SER A 105 7.44 17.91 13.95
CA SER A 105 6.37 18.73 14.53
C SER A 105 5.99 18.33 15.98
N SER A 106 6.61 17.29 16.53
CA SER A 106 6.39 16.85 17.92
C SER A 106 7.48 17.33 18.88
N ARG A 107 8.41 18.17 18.42
CA ARG A 107 9.41 18.90 19.22
C ARG A 107 9.00 20.36 19.36
#